data_AF-A0A352M227-F1
#
_entry.id   AF-A0A352M227-F1
#
_cell.length_a   1.000
_cell.length_b   1.000
_cell.length_c   1.000
_cell.angle_alpha   90.00
_cell.angle_beta   90.00
_cell.angle_gamma   90.00
#
_symmetry.space_group_name_H-M   'P 1'
#
loop_
_entity.id
_entity.type
_entity.pdbx_description
1 polymer ?
#
loop_
_entity_poly.entity_id
_entity_poly.type
_entity_poly.pdbx_seq_one_letter_code
_entity_poly.pdbx_strand_id
1 'polypeptide(L)' 'AAITLRGEHFSNLNDMKDSMESQIRDHLKKYLASYKIPKKVVFYDALPKNAVGKIDKMALKNNFINASQAK' A
#
# COMPACT_ATOMS: atom_id res chain seq x y z
N ALA A 1 -13.13 4.79 18.43
CA ALA A 1 -11.73 4.35 18.59
C ALA A 1 -10.89 5.13 17.59
N ALA A 2 -10.15 6.14 18.05
CA ALA A 2 -9.26 6.91 17.17
C ALA A 2 -7.90 6.20 17.11
N ILE A 3 -7.39 5.98 15.90
CA ILE A 3 -6.05 5.43 15.70
C ILE A 3 -5.08 6.61 15.71
N THR A 4 -4.08 6.61 16.58
CA THR A 4 -3.08 7.68 16.67
C THR A 4 -1.72 7.16 16.22
N LEU A 5 -1.15 7.74 15.17
CA LEU A 5 0.19 7.42 14.67
C LEU A 5 0.99 8.70 14.49
N ARG A 6 2.20 8.77 15.07
CA ARG A 6 3.08 9.94 15.03
C ARG A 6 2.41 11.28 15.44
N GLY A 7 1.44 11.25 16.35
CA GLY A 7 0.73 12.44 16.83
C GLY A 7 -0.45 12.89 15.96
N GLU A 8 -0.76 12.19 14.88
CA GLU A 8 -1.90 12.45 14.01
C GLU A 8 -3.09 11.59 14.43
N HIS A 9 -4.27 12.20 14.53
CA HIS A 9 -5.52 11.49 14.86
C HIS A 9 -6.25 11.08 13.59
N PHE A 10 -6.49 9.77 13.45
CA PHE A 10 -7.26 9.22 12.32
C PHE A 10 -8.64 8.75 12.79
N SER A 11 -9.67 9.20 12.08
CA SER A 11 -11.07 8.83 12.30
C SER A 11 -11.36 7.37 11.95
N ASN A 12 -10.68 6.83 10.93
CA ASN A 12 -10.83 5.44 10.51
C ASN A 12 -9.54 4.90 9.85
N LEU A 13 -9.56 3.60 9.52
CA LEU A 13 -8.41 2.89 8.94
C LEU A 13 -8.10 3.28 7.48
N ASN A 14 -9.11 3.68 6.70
CA ASN A 14 -8.91 4.10 5.31
C ASN A 14 -8.18 5.45 5.27
N ASP A 15 -8.59 6.41 6.10
CA ASP A 15 -7.94 7.73 6.19
C ASP A 15 -6.45 7.59 6.55
N MET A 16 -6.13 6.67 7.46
CA MET A 16 -4.75 6.34 7.84
C MET A 16 -3.96 5.76 6.65
N LYS A 17 -4.54 4.81 5.91
CA LYS A 17 -3.89 4.21 4.74
C LYS A 17 -3.63 5.24 3.64
N ASP A 18 -4.58 6.14 3.39
CA ASP A 18 -4.45 7.21 2.40
C ASP A 18 -3.35 8.21 2.80
N SER A 19 -3.29 8.59 4.07
CA SER A 19 -2.20 9.43 4.61
C SER A 19 -0.84 8.75 4.46
N MET A 20 -0.73 7.46 4.81
CA MET A 20 0.50 6.69 4.66
C MET A 20 0.92 6.56 3.19
N GLU A 21 -0.01 6.35 2.27
CA GLU A 21 0.29 6.33 0.83
C GLU A 21 0.90 7.67 0.39
N SER A 22 0.34 8.80 0.83
CA SER A 22 0.91 10.13 0.53
C SER A 22 2.32 10.28 1.10
N GLN A 23 2.53 9.90 2.37
CA GLN A 23 3.84 9.99 3.02
C GLN A 23 4.90 9.13 2.30
N ILE A 24 4.54 7.91 1.89
CA ILE A 24 5.43 7.05 1.08
C ILE A 24 5.78 7.75 -0.23
N ARG A 25 4.78 8.30 -0.92
CA ARG A 25 4.99 8.99 -2.20
C ARG A 25 5.91 10.20 -2.04
N ASP A 26 5.71 11.01 -1.01
CA ASP A 26 6.52 12.20 -0.73
C ASP A 26 7.95 11.84 -0.31
N HIS A 27 8.13 10.72 0.39
CA HIS A 27 9.45 10.17 0.64
C HIS A 27 10.14 9.78 -0.67
N LEU A 28 9.46 9.05 -1.55
CA LEU A 28 10.02 8.61 -2.84
C LEU A 28 10.38 9.78 -3.76
N LYS A 29 9.59 10.88 -3.76
CA LYS A 29 9.90 12.10 -4.54
C LYS A 29 11.27 12.70 -4.24
N LYS A 30 11.79 12.49 -3.02
CA LYS A 30 13.11 13.02 -2.61
C LYS A 30 14.27 12.25 -3.24
N TYR A 31 14.04 11.01 -3.67
CA TYR A 31 15.10 10.10 -4.13
C TYR A 31 14.91 9.59 -5.56
N LEU A 32 13.69 9.66 -6.10
CA LEU A 32 13.33 9.11 -7.41
C LEU A 32 12.72 10.16 -8.33
N ALA A 33 13.00 10.03 -9.63
CA ALA A 33 12.32 10.81 -10.67
C ALA A 33 10.81 10.50 -10.69
N SER A 34 9.99 11.50 -11.05
CA SER A 34 8.53 11.45 -10.96
C SER A 34 7.88 10.25 -11.65
N TYR A 35 8.45 9.75 -12.74
CA TYR A 35 7.90 8.60 -13.48
C TYR A 35 8.16 7.24 -12.81
N LYS A 36 9.09 7.16 -11.84
CA LYS A 36 9.35 5.94 -11.06
C LYS A 36 8.49 5.84 -9.80
N ILE A 37 7.70 6.87 -9.53
CA ILE A 37 6.86 6.93 -8.36
C ILE A 37 5.58 6.12 -8.64
N PRO A 38 5.24 5.13 -7.81
CA PRO A 38 4.06 4.30 -8.01
C PRO A 38 2.78 5.14 -7.89
N LYS A 39 1.82 4.89 -8.78
CA LYS A 39 0.52 5.58 -8.80
C LYS A 39 -0.44 5.10 -7.70
N LYS A 40 -0.28 3.86 -7.24
CA LYS A 40 -1.09 3.24 -6.20
C LYS A 40 -0.17 2.46 -5.26
N VAL A 41 -0.45 2.51 -3.96
CA VAL A 41 0.23 1.67 -2.95
C VAL A 41 -0.82 0.78 -2.31
N VAL A 42 -0.61 -0.53 -2.34
CA VAL A 42 -1.54 -1.51 -1.75
C VAL A 42 -0.88 -2.14 -0.53
N PHE A 43 -1.54 -2.03 0.61
CA PHE A 43 -1.10 -2.62 1.86
C PHE A 43 -1.64 -4.03 1.99
N TYR A 44 -0.76 -4.98 2.31
CA TYR A 44 -1.07 -6.37 2.60
C TYR A 44 -0.61 -6.69 4.01
N ASP A 45 -1.40 -7.49 4.75
CA ASP A 45 -0.97 -7.99 6.07
C ASP A 45 0.22 -8.96 5.92
N ALA A 46 0.22 -9.74 4.84
CA ALA A 46 1.33 -10.61 4.46
C ALA A 46 1.45 -10.75 2.94
N LEU A 47 2.68 -10.89 2.44
CA LEU A 47 2.91 -11.18 1.03
C LEU A 47 2.49 -12.63 0.70
N PRO A 48 1.75 -12.87 -0.39
CA PRO A 48 1.38 -14.22 -0.80
C PRO A 48 2.64 -15.01 -1.14
N LYS A 49 2.70 -16.24 -0.65
CA LYS A 49 3.82 -17.16 -0.87
C LYS A 49 3.34 -18.42 -1.59
N ASN A 50 4.20 -18.96 -2.44
CA ASN A 50 3.97 -20.25 -3.08
C ASN A 50 4.24 -21.41 -2.11
N ALA A 51 3.98 -22.65 -2.53
CA ALA A 51 4.20 -23.85 -1.72
C ALA A 51 5.65 -24.02 -1.21
N VAL A 52 6.62 -23.38 -1.87
CA VAL A 52 8.05 -23.41 -1.51
C VAL A 52 8.45 -22.16 -0.72
N GLY A 53 7.50 -21.30 -0.34
CA GLY A 53 7.71 -20.12 0.50
C GLY A 53 8.23 -18.87 -0.22
N LYS A 54 8.41 -18.90 -1.55
CA LYS A 54 8.80 -17.72 -2.35
C LYS A 54 7.58 -16.83 -2.61
N ILE A 55 7.81 -15.54 -2.88
CA ILE A 55 6.74 -14.60 -3.23
C ILE A 55 6.00 -15.09 -4.48
N ASP A 56 4.69 -15.26 -4.35
CA ASP A 56 3.82 -15.61 -5.48
C ASP A 56 3.39 -14.34 -6.22
N LYS A 57 4.08 -14.07 -7.33
CA LYS A 57 3.81 -12.92 -8.20
C LYS A 57 2.46 -13.04 -8.92
N MET A 58 1.99 -14.24 -9.21
CA MET A 58 0.71 -14.45 -9.89
C MET A 58 -0.45 -14.14 -8.96
N ALA A 59 -0.40 -14.65 -7.73
CA ALA A 59 -1.37 -14.32 -6.69
C ALA A 59 -1.37 -12.80 -6.42
N LEU A 60 -0.19 -12.17 -6.32
CA LEU A 60 -0.09 -10.72 -6.10
C LEU A 60 -0.74 -9.92 -7.25
N LYS A 61 -0.51 -10.32 -8.51
CA LYS A 61 -1.11 -9.68 -9.69
C LYS A 61 -2.63 -9.84 -9.70
N ASN A 62 -3.14 -11.05 -9.43
CA ASN A 62 -4.57 -11.33 -9.40
C ASN A 62 -5.27 -10.53 -8.29
N ASN A 63 -4.67 -10.49 -7.09
CA ASN A 63 -5.19 -9.69 -5.98
C ASN A 63 -5.25 -8.20 -6.33
N PHE A 64 -4.21 -7.69 -7.01
CA PHE A 64 -4.19 -6.29 -7.45
C PHE A 64 -5.27 -5.99 -8.50
N ILE A 65 -5.47 -6.88 -9.47
CA ILE A 65 -6.52 -6.74 -10.50
C ILE A 65 -7.90 -6.76 -9.84
N ASN A 66 -8.17 -7.71 -8.94
CA ASN A 66 -9.45 -7.84 -8.26
C ASN A 66 -9.75 -6.62 -7.36
N ALA A 67 -8.76 -6.15 -6.60
CA ALA A 67 -8.89 -4.95 -5.79
C ALA A 67 -9.15 -3.69 -6.63
N SER A 68 -8.71 -3.65 -7.89
CA SER A 68 -9.00 -2.54 -8.79
C SER A 68 -10.38 -2.63 -9.46
N GLN A 69 -11.05 -3.79 -9.46
CA GLN A 69 -12.38 -3.99 -10.05
C GLN A 69 -13.52 -3.83 -9.04
N ALA A 70 -13.24 -3.99 -7.74
CA ALA A 70 -14.22 -3.86 -6.66
C ALA A 70 -14.49 -2.41 -6.22
N LYS A 71 -14.20 -1.41 -7.08
CA LYS A 71 -14.38 0.01 -6.78
C LYS A 71 -15.48 0.61 -7.65
#